data_AF-A0A1E3RCM9-F1
#
_entry.id   AF-A0A1E3RCM9-F1
#
_cell.length_a   1.000
_cell.length_b   1.000
_cell.length_c   1.000
_cell.angle_alpha   90.00
_cell.angle_beta   90.00
_cell.angle_gamma   90.00
#
_symmetry.space_group_name_H-M   'P 1'
#
loop_
_entity.id
_entity.type
_entity.pdbx_description
1 polymer ?
#
loop_
_entity_poly.entity_id
_entity_poly.type
_entity_poly.pdbx_seq_one_letter_code
_entity_poly.pdbx_strand_id
1 'polypeptide(L)'
;MTVTPENEKRQKSSTAERALKSPSSEVVPHPVLDQPVEPDALRSRGIDWVVFGVTAVIALCFLTWGFVSTASLATASGNALTWVMDNTGWLFVLAASGFVVFVLWLAISRYGAIPLGRDDEEPEFNSVSWVAMMFSAGMGIGLMFFGVAEPLSHFVTPPPGTGPEGNPNAVQNAMATTLFHWTLHPWAIYAVVGLAISYGVYRKGRLQLISAAFEPLLGERANGRGGKIIDMLAIFATLFGSAASLGLGALQIRSGLQIVAGIGETGNTILVVTIAVLTCAFVLSAVSGVARGIQWLSNINMVLALLLAVFVFVVGPTVFILNLLPTSLGSYLADLPTMSAWTGAEGAAVNEWLQSWTIFYWAWWVSWTPFVGMFIARISRGRTIRQFVAGVLLVPSLVSLVWFAVFGGSAIREQQEGVDLAGEGSIEAQLFGLLDQYPIATIASVLVMLLVAIFFVSGADAASVVMGSLSERGTIKPSRGTVIFWGVATGAVAAVMLLVGGEDALTGLQSITIIAALPFVLVMVGLAVALVRDLRRDPMMVRKRYAEEAVDSAVIHGVTEHGDDFIISVEKDPAADG
;
A
#
# COMPACT_ATOMS: atom_id res chain seq x y z
N MET A 1 -29.29 -87.80 9.68
CA MET A 1 -29.45 -86.50 10.38
C MET A 1 -28.55 -85.50 9.71
N THR A 2 -29.17 -84.55 9.01
CA THR A 2 -28.57 -83.44 8.27
C THR A 2 -27.94 -82.43 9.22
N VAL A 3 -26.67 -82.08 9.00
CA VAL A 3 -26.02 -80.94 9.64
C VAL A 3 -25.69 -79.94 8.53
N THR A 4 -26.37 -78.81 8.55
CA THR A 4 -26.13 -77.63 7.70
C THR A 4 -24.88 -76.88 8.18
N PRO A 5 -23.99 -76.43 7.27
CA PRO A 5 -22.95 -75.45 7.60
C PRO A 5 -23.39 -74.07 7.11
N GLU A 6 -24.34 -73.45 7.81
CA GLU A 6 -24.62 -72.01 7.68
C GLU A 6 -24.15 -71.31 8.96
N ASN A 7 -22.85 -70.98 9.02
CA ASN A 7 -22.39 -69.81 9.81
C ASN A 7 -20.93 -69.38 9.61
N GLU A 8 -20.12 -70.03 8.77
CA GLU A 8 -18.72 -69.62 8.58
C GLU A 8 -18.43 -68.68 7.40
N LYS A 9 -19.44 -68.31 6.60
CA LYS A 9 -19.26 -67.42 5.44
C LYS A 9 -19.60 -65.94 5.65
N ARG A 10 -20.10 -65.54 6.82
CA ARG A 10 -20.52 -64.14 7.07
C ARG A 10 -19.53 -63.26 7.84
N GLN A 11 -18.41 -63.80 8.31
CA GLN A 11 -17.47 -63.04 9.15
C GLN A 11 -16.12 -62.74 8.49
N LYS A 12 -15.84 -63.28 7.29
CA LYS A 12 -14.61 -63.00 6.53
C LYS A 12 -14.75 -61.96 5.41
N SER A 13 -15.97 -61.55 5.02
CA SER A 13 -16.12 -60.48 4.00
C SER A 13 -16.01 -59.06 4.59
N SER A 14 -16.31 -58.86 5.88
CA SER A 14 -16.36 -57.50 6.45
C SER A 14 -14.99 -56.87 6.69
N THR A 15 -13.91 -57.67 6.72
CA THR A 15 -12.54 -57.16 6.89
C THR A 15 -11.87 -56.87 5.54
N ALA A 16 -12.17 -57.66 4.51
CA ALA A 16 -11.68 -57.45 3.15
C ALA A 16 -12.37 -56.26 2.45
N GLU A 17 -13.68 -56.07 2.64
CA GLU A 17 -14.41 -54.89 2.14
C GLU A 17 -13.98 -53.59 2.86
N ARG A 18 -13.45 -53.68 4.08
CA ARG A 18 -12.92 -52.52 4.81
C ARG A 18 -11.52 -52.11 4.34
N ALA A 19 -10.77 -53.05 3.77
CA ALA A 19 -9.45 -52.81 3.17
C ALA A 19 -9.53 -52.36 1.70
N LEU A 20 -10.67 -52.62 1.03
CA LEU A 20 -10.99 -52.23 -0.34
C LEU A 20 -11.98 -51.06 -0.42
N LYS A 21 -12.07 -50.23 0.63
CA LYS A 21 -12.58 -48.87 0.41
C LYS A 21 -11.57 -48.22 -0.52
N SER A 22 -12.01 -47.95 -1.76
CA SER A 22 -11.29 -47.09 -2.68
C SER A 22 -10.81 -45.87 -1.90
N PRO A 23 -9.66 -45.27 -2.26
CA PRO A 23 -9.38 -43.93 -1.78
C PRO A 23 -10.65 -43.11 -2.00
N SER A 24 -11.03 -42.34 -0.99
CA SER A 24 -12.14 -41.40 -1.06
C SER A 24 -12.16 -40.75 -2.44
N SER A 25 -13.33 -40.52 -3.00
CA SER A 25 -13.56 -39.83 -4.28
C SER A 25 -12.94 -38.43 -4.39
N GLU A 26 -12.17 -37.99 -3.39
CA GLU A 26 -11.23 -36.88 -3.47
C GLU A 26 -9.95 -37.38 -4.17
N VAL A 27 -9.94 -37.26 -5.49
CA VAL A 27 -8.68 -37.24 -6.24
C VAL A 27 -7.87 -36.07 -5.69
N VAL A 28 -6.88 -36.33 -4.83
CA VAL A 28 -5.91 -35.31 -4.43
C VAL A 28 -5.10 -34.99 -5.68
N PRO A 29 -5.30 -33.83 -6.32
CA PRO A 29 -4.70 -33.61 -7.63
C PRO A 29 -3.20 -33.40 -7.44
N HIS A 30 -2.41 -33.92 -8.38
CA HIS A 30 -0.96 -33.97 -8.25
C HIS A 30 -0.39 -32.56 -8.00
N PRO A 31 0.57 -32.36 -7.06
CA PRO A 31 1.04 -31.04 -6.62
C PRO A 31 1.74 -30.20 -7.70
N VAL A 32 1.97 -30.78 -8.87
CA VAL A 32 2.56 -30.15 -10.07
C VAL A 32 1.50 -29.48 -10.95
N LEU A 33 0.24 -29.88 -10.82
CA LEU A 33 -0.86 -29.37 -11.62
C LEU A 33 -1.38 -28.05 -11.05
N ASP A 34 -1.59 -27.08 -11.94
CA ASP A 34 -2.39 -25.91 -11.64
C ASP A 34 -3.87 -26.35 -11.63
N GLN A 35 -4.56 -26.11 -10.52
CA GLN A 35 -5.93 -26.60 -10.32
C GLN A 35 -6.94 -25.49 -10.48
N PRO A 36 -8.02 -25.68 -11.27
CA PRO A 36 -9.07 -24.67 -11.41
C PRO A 36 -9.65 -24.31 -10.04
N VAL A 37 -9.73 -23.01 -9.80
CA VAL A 37 -10.29 -22.38 -8.61
C VAL A 37 -11.78 -22.36 -8.83
N GLU A 38 -12.52 -23.04 -7.97
CA GLU A 38 -13.97 -23.02 -8.01
C GLU A 38 -14.49 -21.59 -7.78
N PRO A 39 -15.32 -21.05 -8.70
CA PRO A 39 -15.88 -19.70 -8.56
C PRO A 39 -16.74 -19.51 -7.30
N ASP A 40 -17.24 -20.60 -6.71
CA ASP A 40 -18.19 -20.58 -5.60
C ASP A 40 -17.60 -20.06 -4.27
N ALA A 41 -16.27 -19.97 -4.15
CA ALA A 41 -15.61 -19.33 -3.00
C ALA A 41 -15.88 -17.82 -2.90
N LEU A 42 -16.29 -17.16 -4.00
CA LEU A 42 -16.46 -15.71 -4.14
C LEU A 42 -17.88 -15.18 -3.85
N ARG A 43 -18.80 -16.03 -3.36
CA ARG A 43 -20.19 -15.60 -3.06
C ARG A 43 -20.23 -14.50 -2.00
N SER A 44 -21.21 -13.60 -2.10
CA SER A 44 -21.40 -12.53 -1.11
C SER A 44 -21.60 -13.13 0.29
N ARG A 45 -20.74 -12.72 1.22
CA ARG A 45 -20.83 -13.12 2.62
C ARG A 45 -21.24 -11.90 3.42
N GLY A 46 -22.18 -12.09 4.34
CA GLY A 46 -22.62 -11.01 5.23
C GLY A 46 -21.51 -10.54 6.16
N ILE A 47 -21.81 -9.47 6.91
CA ILE A 47 -20.92 -8.84 7.90
C ILE A 47 -20.31 -9.88 8.84
N ASP A 48 -18.98 -9.84 9.00
CA ASP A 48 -18.32 -10.52 10.12
C ASP A 48 -18.49 -9.67 11.37
N TRP A 49 -19.55 -9.94 12.13
CA TRP A 49 -19.89 -9.20 13.34
C TRP A 49 -18.78 -9.15 14.39
N VAL A 50 -17.84 -10.09 14.38
CA VAL A 50 -16.69 -10.05 15.30
C VAL A 50 -15.69 -9.01 14.81
N VAL A 51 -15.29 -9.08 13.53
CA VAL A 51 -14.32 -8.14 12.95
C VAL A 51 -14.92 -6.73 12.94
N PHE A 52 -16.11 -6.56 12.37
CA PHE A 52 -16.80 -5.27 12.31
C PHE A 52 -17.13 -4.73 13.70
N GLY A 53 -17.74 -5.54 14.57
CA GLY A 53 -18.20 -5.08 15.88
C GLY A 53 -17.05 -4.63 16.79
N VAL A 54 -15.97 -5.41 16.86
CA VAL A 54 -14.80 -5.06 17.70
C VAL A 54 -14.09 -3.83 17.16
N THR A 55 -13.86 -3.75 15.84
CA THR A 55 -13.19 -2.59 15.24
C THR A 55 -14.02 -1.32 15.34
N ALA A 56 -15.33 -1.41 15.12
CA ALA A 56 -16.26 -0.30 15.28
C ALA A 56 -16.28 0.22 16.73
N VAL A 57 -16.35 -0.67 17.73
CA VAL A 57 -16.32 -0.28 19.15
C VAL A 57 -15.01 0.44 19.50
N ILE A 58 -13.87 -0.10 19.09
CA ILE A 58 -12.56 0.54 19.38
C ILE A 58 -12.45 1.91 18.68
N ALA A 59 -12.88 2.01 17.42
CA ALA A 59 -12.90 3.29 16.70
C ALA A 59 -13.80 4.31 17.41
N LEU A 60 -15.01 3.91 17.83
CA LEU A 60 -15.93 4.78 18.59
C LEU A 60 -15.38 5.17 19.96
N CYS A 61 -14.69 4.26 20.67
CA CYS A 61 -14.03 4.58 21.93
C CYS A 61 -12.91 5.60 21.73
N PHE A 62 -12.10 5.45 20.68
CA PHE A 62 -11.06 6.43 20.33
C PHE A 62 -11.67 7.79 20.01
N LEU A 63 -12.71 7.84 19.18
CA LEU A 63 -13.44 9.07 18.86
C LEU A 63 -14.02 9.73 20.12
N THR A 64 -14.65 8.94 20.99
CA THR A 64 -15.22 9.43 22.24
C THR A 64 -14.14 10.02 23.15
N TRP A 65 -12.99 9.35 23.27
CA TRP A 65 -11.86 9.86 24.05
C TRP A 65 -11.34 11.19 23.49
N GLY A 66 -11.17 11.26 22.16
CA GLY A 66 -10.72 12.47 21.48
C GLY A 66 -11.67 13.66 21.66
N PHE A 67 -12.99 13.46 21.53
CA PHE A 67 -13.96 14.54 21.69
C PHE A 67 -14.22 14.94 23.15
N VAL A 68 -14.12 14.00 24.10
CA VAL A 68 -14.32 14.27 25.53
C VAL A 68 -13.10 14.92 26.16
N SER A 69 -11.88 14.50 25.78
CA SER A 69 -10.65 15.02 26.37
C SER A 69 -9.49 15.00 25.36
N THR A 70 -9.46 16.00 24.48
CA THR A 70 -8.36 16.23 23.53
C THR A 70 -7.00 16.32 24.23
N ALA A 71 -6.91 17.04 25.36
CA ALA A 71 -5.67 17.22 26.11
C ALA A 71 -5.11 15.91 26.68
N SER A 72 -5.97 15.04 27.21
CA SER A 72 -5.56 13.72 27.70
C SER A 72 -5.09 12.83 26.56
N LEU A 73 -5.81 12.85 25.42
CA LEU A 73 -5.39 12.11 24.24
C LEU A 73 -4.05 12.62 23.70
N ALA A 74 -3.85 13.92 23.61
CA ALA A 74 -2.58 14.52 23.18
C ALA A 74 -1.40 14.10 24.07
N THR A 75 -1.58 14.13 25.40
CA THR A 75 -0.55 13.68 26.33
C THR A 75 -0.24 12.18 26.15
N ALA A 76 -1.28 11.35 26.01
CA ALA A 76 -1.12 9.91 25.83
C ALA A 76 -0.46 9.57 24.49
N SER A 77 -0.85 10.24 23.40
CA SER A 77 -0.26 10.10 22.08
C SER A 77 1.19 10.57 22.07
N GLY A 78 1.54 11.69 22.72
CA GLY A 78 2.92 12.14 22.85
C GLY A 78 3.80 11.11 23.56
N ASN A 79 3.37 10.61 24.72
CA ASN A 79 4.11 9.59 25.46
C ASN A 79 4.26 8.27 24.66
N ALA A 80 3.20 7.86 23.97
CA ALA A 80 3.22 6.66 23.15
C ALA A 80 4.16 6.84 21.95
N LEU A 81 4.16 8.01 21.30
CA LEU A 81 5.05 8.31 20.19
C LEU A 81 6.52 8.26 20.62
N THR A 82 6.88 8.92 21.73
CA THR A 82 8.24 8.85 22.28
C THR A 82 8.66 7.39 22.51
N TRP A 83 7.78 6.58 23.12
CA TRP A 83 8.07 5.16 23.31
C TRP A 83 8.29 4.41 21.99
N VAL A 84 7.43 4.66 20.97
CA VAL A 84 7.55 4.03 19.65
C VAL A 84 8.87 4.41 18.98
N MET A 85 9.25 5.68 19.02
CA MET A 85 10.48 6.18 18.43
C MET A 85 11.72 5.58 19.11
N ASP A 86 11.77 5.64 20.44
CA ASP A 86 12.94 5.19 21.22
C ASP A 86 13.15 3.67 21.16
N ASN A 87 12.07 2.88 21.11
CA ASN A 87 12.17 1.42 21.21
C ASN A 87 12.03 0.70 19.86
N THR A 88 11.28 1.29 18.92
CA THR A 88 10.86 0.61 17.69
C THR A 88 11.07 1.43 16.42
N GLY A 89 11.65 2.64 16.47
CA GLY A 89 11.93 3.43 15.26
C GLY A 89 12.79 2.68 14.23
N TRP A 90 13.77 1.91 14.71
CA TRP A 90 14.61 1.04 13.87
C TRP A 90 13.82 -0.02 13.11
N LEU A 91 12.68 -0.49 13.64
CA LEU A 91 11.85 -1.50 12.99
C LEU A 91 11.23 -0.94 11.71
N PHE A 92 10.78 0.32 11.72
CA PHE A 92 10.24 0.97 10.52
C PHE A 92 11.31 1.11 9.43
N VAL A 93 12.50 1.57 9.81
CA VAL A 93 13.65 1.74 8.89
C VAL A 93 14.05 0.40 8.27
N LEU A 94 14.23 -0.63 9.11
CA LEU A 94 14.62 -1.96 8.64
C LEU A 94 13.52 -2.62 7.80
N ALA A 95 12.25 -2.49 8.20
CA ALA A 95 11.14 -3.06 7.46
C ALA A 95 11.00 -2.40 6.08
N ALA A 96 11.03 -1.06 5.98
CA ALA A 96 10.89 -0.33 4.73
C ALA A 96 12.00 -0.73 3.72
N SER A 97 13.26 -0.64 4.14
CA SER A 97 14.41 -1.04 3.30
C SER A 97 14.42 -2.54 3.02
N GLY A 98 14.03 -3.36 4.00
CA GLY A 98 13.89 -4.81 3.85
C GLY A 98 12.85 -5.21 2.81
N PHE A 99 11.73 -4.49 2.73
CA PHE A 99 10.69 -4.73 1.72
C PHE A 99 11.17 -4.39 0.32
N VAL A 100 11.97 -3.33 0.13
CA VAL A 100 12.61 -3.02 -1.16
C VAL A 100 13.48 -4.19 -1.62
N VAL A 101 14.41 -4.63 -0.76
CA VAL A 101 15.29 -5.77 -1.07
C VAL A 101 14.48 -7.03 -1.36
N PHE A 102 13.44 -7.28 -0.56
CA PHE A 102 12.58 -8.45 -0.67
C PHE A 102 11.85 -8.53 -2.01
N VAL A 103 11.18 -7.46 -2.45
CA VAL A 103 10.41 -7.50 -3.71
C VAL A 103 11.33 -7.54 -4.92
N LEU A 104 12.48 -6.85 -4.88
CA LEU A 104 13.50 -6.93 -5.92
C LEU A 104 14.08 -8.35 -6.03
N TRP A 105 14.38 -8.98 -4.91
CA TRP A 105 14.81 -10.38 -4.88
C TRP A 105 13.74 -11.32 -5.48
N LEU A 106 12.46 -11.15 -5.15
CA LEU A 106 11.38 -11.92 -5.76
C LEU A 106 11.33 -11.75 -7.28
N ALA A 107 11.44 -10.52 -7.78
CA ALA A 107 11.39 -10.21 -9.21
C ALA A 107 12.57 -10.79 -10.01
N ILE A 108 13.78 -10.74 -9.44
CA ILE A 108 15.01 -11.22 -10.09
C ILE A 108 15.14 -12.75 -9.98
N SER A 109 14.68 -13.35 -8.89
CA SER A 109 14.76 -14.79 -8.66
C SER A 109 13.83 -15.60 -9.58
N ARG A 110 13.88 -16.94 -9.41
CA ARG A 110 12.98 -17.89 -10.06
C ARG A 110 11.49 -17.64 -9.79
N TYR A 111 11.14 -17.01 -8.67
CA TYR A 111 9.74 -16.68 -8.35
C TYR A 111 9.17 -15.62 -9.29
N GLY A 112 10.02 -14.77 -9.87
CA GLY A 112 9.62 -13.73 -10.82
C GLY A 112 8.88 -14.24 -12.06
N ALA A 113 9.02 -15.52 -12.41
CA ALA A 113 8.36 -16.15 -13.55
C ALA A 113 6.92 -16.63 -13.26
N ILE A 114 6.50 -16.67 -11.99
CA ILE A 114 5.17 -17.14 -11.61
C ILE A 114 4.11 -16.12 -12.09
N PRO A 115 3.05 -16.53 -12.79
CA PRO A 115 1.93 -15.66 -13.14
C PRO A 115 0.99 -15.45 -11.95
N LEU A 116 0.41 -14.25 -11.86
CA LEU A 116 -0.62 -13.87 -10.90
C LEU A 116 -2.00 -14.26 -11.45
N GLY A 117 -2.20 -15.56 -11.58
CA GLY A 117 -3.32 -16.18 -12.27
C GLY A 117 -2.99 -17.62 -12.65
N ARG A 118 -3.65 -18.17 -13.67
CA ARG A 118 -3.29 -19.47 -14.24
C ARG A 118 -1.96 -19.46 -14.98
N ASP A 119 -1.40 -20.65 -15.18
CA ASP A 119 -0.22 -20.87 -16.02
C ASP A 119 -0.39 -20.29 -17.44
N ASP A 120 -1.61 -20.29 -17.99
CA ASP A 120 -1.97 -19.85 -19.34
C ASP A 120 -2.83 -18.58 -19.38
N GLU A 121 -3.05 -17.92 -18.24
CA GLU A 121 -3.91 -16.73 -18.17
C GLU A 121 -3.17 -15.46 -18.64
N GLU A 122 -3.70 -14.84 -19.69
CA GLU A 122 -3.20 -13.56 -20.19
C GLU A 122 -3.58 -12.39 -19.26
N PRO A 123 -2.83 -11.27 -19.30
CA PRO A 123 -3.17 -10.08 -18.53
C PRO A 123 -4.56 -9.53 -18.86
N GLU A 124 -5.37 -9.28 -17.83
CA GLU A 124 -6.74 -8.74 -17.99
C GLU A 124 -6.74 -7.34 -18.65
N PHE A 125 -5.74 -6.52 -18.30
CA PHE A 125 -5.53 -5.20 -18.88
C PHE A 125 -4.26 -5.18 -19.72
N ASN A 126 -4.34 -4.55 -20.89
CA ASN A 126 -3.16 -4.30 -21.71
C ASN A 126 -2.13 -3.43 -20.96
N SER A 127 -0.87 -3.47 -21.39
CA SER A 127 0.24 -2.84 -20.65
C SER A 127 0.11 -1.32 -20.53
N VAL A 128 -0.44 -0.64 -21.54
CA VAL A 128 -0.61 0.83 -21.50
C VAL A 128 -1.68 1.22 -20.50
N SER A 129 -2.84 0.55 -20.53
CA SER A 129 -3.93 0.77 -19.58
C SER A 129 -3.50 0.47 -18.15
N TRP A 130 -2.71 -0.60 -17.95
CA TRP A 130 -2.17 -0.95 -16.64
C TRP A 130 -1.23 0.12 -16.08
N VAL A 131 -0.28 0.61 -16.89
CA VAL A 131 0.62 1.72 -16.51
C VAL A 131 -0.17 2.99 -16.20
N ALA A 132 -1.18 3.32 -17.02
CA ALA A 132 -2.02 4.50 -16.78
C ALA A 132 -2.82 4.40 -15.46
N MET A 133 -3.33 3.21 -15.12
CA MET A 133 -4.01 2.99 -13.84
C MET A 133 -3.05 3.07 -12.64
N MET A 134 -1.79 2.63 -12.79
CA MET A 134 -0.77 2.83 -11.75
C MET A 134 -0.40 4.30 -11.56
N PHE A 135 -0.27 5.04 -12.67
CA PHE A 135 -0.07 6.49 -12.63
C PHE A 135 -1.22 7.18 -11.86
N SER A 136 -2.47 6.77 -12.09
CA SER A 136 -3.63 7.24 -11.33
C SER A 136 -3.51 7.00 -9.83
N ALA A 137 -3.09 5.79 -9.44
CA ALA A 137 -2.95 5.41 -8.03
C ALA A 137 -1.80 6.12 -7.32
N GLY A 138 -0.77 6.55 -8.04
CA GLY A 138 0.34 7.33 -7.49
C GLY A 138 0.00 8.79 -7.21
N MET A 139 -1.07 9.31 -7.81
CA MET A 139 -1.50 10.69 -7.63
C MET A 139 -2.43 10.81 -6.43
N GLY A 140 -2.10 11.68 -5.46
CA GLY A 140 -2.93 11.89 -4.28
C GLY A 140 -2.62 13.19 -3.54
N ILE A 141 -3.34 13.40 -2.43
CA ILE A 141 -3.19 14.59 -1.56
C ILE A 141 -1.73 14.77 -1.12
N GLY A 142 -1.03 13.66 -0.87
CA GLY A 142 0.37 13.68 -0.47
C GLY A 142 1.28 14.42 -1.44
N LEU A 143 1.15 14.16 -2.76
CA LEU A 143 1.93 14.86 -3.79
C LEU A 143 1.57 16.34 -3.86
N MET A 144 0.30 16.69 -3.65
CA MET A 144 -0.12 18.09 -3.62
C MET A 144 0.46 18.83 -2.41
N PHE A 145 0.41 18.21 -1.24
CA PHE A 145 0.83 18.80 0.03
C PHE A 145 2.36 18.91 0.12
N PHE A 146 3.07 17.80 -0.05
CA PHE A 146 4.52 17.73 0.12
C PHE A 146 5.30 18.03 -1.16
N GLY A 147 4.62 18.13 -2.33
CA GLY A 147 5.25 18.35 -3.63
C GLY A 147 6.17 19.56 -3.70
N VAL A 148 5.75 20.64 -3.04
CA VAL A 148 6.58 21.84 -2.81
C VAL A 148 7.30 21.75 -1.48
N ALA A 149 6.54 21.41 -0.43
CA ALA A 149 6.99 21.68 0.92
C ALA A 149 8.16 20.83 1.38
N GLU A 150 8.24 19.56 0.98
CA GLU A 150 9.32 18.68 1.44
C GLU A 150 10.67 19.03 0.82
N PRO A 151 10.81 19.15 -0.52
CA PRO A 151 12.07 19.60 -1.13
C PRO A 151 12.52 20.96 -0.62
N LEU A 152 11.58 21.90 -0.47
CA LEU A 152 11.89 23.24 0.02
C LEU A 152 12.35 23.19 1.49
N SER A 153 11.66 22.43 2.34
CA SER A 153 12.03 22.25 3.75
C SER A 153 13.40 21.62 3.88
N HIS A 154 13.72 20.59 3.09
CA HIS A 154 15.05 19.96 3.10
C HIS A 154 16.14 20.82 2.48
N PHE A 155 15.79 21.78 1.62
CA PHE A 155 16.74 22.73 1.06
C PHE A 155 17.13 23.80 2.09
N VAL A 156 16.16 24.37 2.80
CA VAL A 156 16.37 25.44 3.80
C VAL A 156 16.81 24.87 5.15
N THR A 157 16.26 23.73 5.56
CA THR A 157 16.64 23.00 6.78
C THR A 157 17.19 21.63 6.38
N PRO A 158 18.50 21.51 6.07
CA PRO A 158 19.09 20.28 5.56
C PRO A 158 18.85 19.06 6.47
N PRO A 159 18.56 17.89 5.87
CA PRO A 159 18.48 16.64 6.63
C PRO A 159 19.75 16.37 7.43
N PRO A 160 19.66 15.71 8.59
CA PRO A 160 20.82 15.38 9.40
C PRO A 160 21.90 14.63 8.61
N GLY A 161 23.17 14.98 8.84
CA GLY A 161 24.30 14.35 8.16
C GLY A 161 24.57 14.87 6.73
N THR A 162 23.77 15.80 6.21
CA THR A 162 23.91 16.32 4.83
C THR A 162 24.63 17.67 4.71
N GLY A 163 25.14 18.19 5.83
CA GLY A 163 25.84 19.47 5.91
C GLY A 163 24.96 20.62 6.45
N PRO A 164 25.54 21.80 6.70
CA PRO A 164 24.80 22.96 7.20
C PRO A 164 23.90 23.57 6.12
N GLU A 165 22.99 24.45 6.53
CA GLU A 165 22.22 25.30 5.62
C GLU A 165 23.13 26.02 4.60
N GLY A 166 22.65 26.13 3.35
CA GLY A 166 23.41 26.78 2.27
C GLY A 166 24.62 25.99 1.76
N ASN A 167 24.77 24.71 2.13
CA ASN A 167 25.88 23.89 1.62
C ASN A 167 25.78 23.69 0.08
N PRO A 168 26.92 23.43 -0.61
CA PRO A 168 26.95 23.33 -2.08
C PRO A 168 26.08 22.20 -2.67
N ASN A 169 25.72 21.21 -1.86
CA ASN A 169 24.95 20.05 -2.28
C ASN A 169 23.48 20.12 -1.79
N ALA A 170 23.03 21.26 -1.26
CA ALA A 170 21.72 21.38 -0.62
C ALA A 170 20.56 20.97 -1.54
N VAL A 171 20.62 21.34 -2.82
CA VAL A 171 19.60 20.95 -3.82
C VAL A 171 19.60 19.44 -4.04
N GLN A 172 20.78 18.84 -4.21
CA GLN A 172 20.94 17.40 -4.43
C GLN A 172 20.43 16.61 -3.22
N ASN A 173 20.83 17.00 -2.02
CA ASN A 173 20.46 16.34 -0.76
C ASN A 173 18.95 16.46 -0.50
N ALA A 174 18.37 17.64 -0.74
CA ALA A 174 16.94 17.86 -0.61
C ALA A 174 16.14 16.94 -1.54
N MET A 175 16.50 16.95 -2.84
CA MET A 175 15.81 16.12 -3.83
C MET A 175 16.05 14.63 -3.61
N ALA A 176 17.26 14.19 -3.25
CA ALA A 176 17.55 12.79 -2.96
C ALA A 176 16.73 12.27 -1.78
N THR A 177 16.63 13.06 -0.71
CA THR A 177 15.83 12.75 0.48
C THR A 177 14.34 12.67 0.16
N THR A 178 13.82 13.62 -0.63
CA THR A 178 12.43 13.54 -1.06
C THR A 178 12.16 12.32 -1.94
N LEU A 179 13.04 12.02 -2.90
CA LEU A 179 12.87 10.80 -3.71
C LEU A 179 12.92 9.54 -2.86
N PHE A 180 13.72 9.51 -1.80
CA PHE A 180 13.74 8.39 -0.86
C PHE A 180 12.39 8.12 -0.21
N HIS A 181 11.65 9.15 0.18
CA HIS A 181 10.34 8.99 0.79
C HIS A 181 9.21 8.63 -0.19
N TRP A 182 9.36 8.94 -1.49
CA TRP A 182 8.27 8.88 -2.48
C TRP A 182 8.49 7.95 -3.69
N THR A 183 9.62 7.22 -3.73
CA THR A 183 9.94 6.27 -4.82
C THR A 183 9.99 4.82 -4.33
N LEU A 184 11.14 4.15 -4.36
CA LEU A 184 11.19 2.68 -4.24
C LEU A 184 10.57 2.14 -2.94
N HIS A 185 10.81 2.79 -1.81
CA HIS A 185 10.36 2.32 -0.50
C HIS A 185 8.83 2.26 -0.33
N PRO A 186 8.04 3.34 -0.54
CA PRO A 186 6.57 3.23 -0.45
C PRO A 186 6.01 2.20 -1.41
N TRP A 187 6.51 2.17 -2.65
CA TRP A 187 6.02 1.27 -3.67
C TRP A 187 6.40 -0.19 -3.41
N ALA A 188 7.53 -0.45 -2.76
CA ALA A 188 7.89 -1.79 -2.29
C ALA A 188 6.98 -2.25 -1.15
N ILE A 189 6.69 -1.36 -0.20
CA ILE A 189 5.72 -1.62 0.88
C ILE A 189 4.36 -2.01 0.29
N TYR A 190 3.87 -1.29 -0.72
CA TYR A 190 2.63 -1.65 -1.42
C TYR A 190 2.74 -2.94 -2.22
N ALA A 191 3.88 -3.17 -2.88
CA ALA A 191 4.11 -4.37 -3.67
C ALA A 191 4.05 -5.64 -2.82
N VAL A 192 4.50 -5.64 -1.56
CA VAL A 192 4.41 -6.80 -0.66
C VAL A 192 2.96 -7.26 -0.48
N VAL A 193 2.06 -6.34 -0.12
CA VAL A 193 0.64 -6.66 0.07
C VAL A 193 -0.05 -6.95 -1.24
N GLY A 194 0.18 -6.12 -2.26
CA GLY A 194 -0.42 -6.32 -3.57
C GLY A 194 -0.04 -7.66 -4.18
N LEU A 195 1.21 -8.10 -4.00
CA LEU A 195 1.68 -9.40 -4.45
C LEU A 195 1.06 -10.54 -3.63
N ALA A 196 0.99 -10.40 -2.31
CA ALA A 196 0.39 -11.43 -1.46
C ALA A 196 -1.10 -11.63 -1.74
N ILE A 197 -1.84 -10.54 -1.98
CA ILE A 197 -3.27 -10.59 -2.32
C ILE A 197 -3.45 -11.13 -3.75
N SER A 198 -2.74 -10.61 -4.74
CA SER A 198 -2.89 -11.08 -6.13
C SER A 198 -2.53 -12.56 -6.27
N TYR A 199 -1.46 -13.01 -5.63
CA TYR A 199 -1.12 -14.44 -5.57
C TYR A 199 -2.20 -15.24 -4.84
N GLY A 200 -2.61 -14.81 -3.64
CA GLY A 200 -3.63 -15.51 -2.86
C GLY A 200 -4.97 -15.64 -3.61
N VAL A 201 -5.45 -14.57 -4.23
CA VAL A 201 -6.75 -14.53 -4.91
C VAL A 201 -6.69 -15.21 -6.28
N TYR A 202 -5.76 -14.81 -7.15
CA TYR A 202 -5.78 -15.25 -8.55
C TYR A 202 -5.06 -16.58 -8.78
N ARG A 203 -3.98 -16.85 -8.04
CA ARG A 203 -3.24 -18.12 -8.15
C ARG A 203 -3.81 -19.20 -7.24
N LYS A 204 -4.20 -18.85 -6.00
CA LYS A 204 -4.67 -19.82 -4.99
C LYS A 204 -6.18 -19.83 -4.76
N GLY A 205 -6.94 -18.89 -5.32
CA GLY A 205 -8.39 -18.85 -5.14
C GLY A 205 -8.89 -18.49 -3.74
N ARG A 206 -8.05 -17.82 -2.95
CA ARG A 206 -8.39 -17.40 -1.59
C ARG A 206 -9.32 -16.18 -1.59
N LEU A 207 -9.95 -15.95 -0.43
CA LEU A 207 -10.70 -14.72 -0.17
C LEU A 207 -9.78 -13.50 -0.24
N GLN A 208 -10.35 -12.35 -0.61
CA GLN A 208 -9.65 -11.07 -0.63
C GLN A 208 -9.51 -10.48 0.79
N LEU A 209 -8.88 -11.24 1.69
CA LEU A 209 -8.57 -10.87 3.07
C LEU A 209 -7.05 -10.87 3.26
N ILE A 210 -6.54 -9.97 4.11
CA ILE A 210 -5.12 -9.97 4.46
C ILE A 210 -4.79 -11.25 5.22
N SER A 211 -5.68 -11.67 6.13
CA SER A 211 -5.55 -12.92 6.88
C SER A 211 -5.41 -14.16 6.02
N ALA A 212 -6.08 -14.22 4.86
CA ALA A 212 -6.04 -15.37 3.97
C ALA A 212 -4.63 -15.60 3.40
N ALA A 213 -3.84 -14.54 3.20
CA ALA A 213 -2.45 -14.65 2.77
C ALA A 213 -1.52 -15.28 3.83
N PHE A 214 -1.98 -15.40 5.09
CA PHE A 214 -1.24 -16.06 6.17
C PHE A 214 -1.52 -17.56 6.30
N GLU A 215 -2.39 -18.13 5.47
CA GLU A 215 -2.66 -19.58 5.45
C GLU A 215 -1.39 -20.46 5.43
N PRO A 216 -0.30 -20.12 4.69
CA PRO A 216 0.94 -20.90 4.73
C PRO A 216 1.63 -20.96 6.10
N LEU A 217 1.42 -19.96 6.95
CA LEU A 217 1.99 -19.88 8.30
C LEU A 217 1.03 -20.37 9.37
N LEU A 218 -0.24 -20.00 9.28
CA LEU A 218 -1.25 -20.23 10.31
C LEU A 218 -2.15 -21.44 10.03
N GLY A 219 -2.09 -22.02 8.82
CA GLY A 219 -3.00 -23.06 8.37
C GLY A 219 -4.46 -22.62 8.46
N GLU A 220 -5.33 -23.51 8.93
CA GLU A 220 -6.76 -23.24 9.13
C GLU A 220 -7.04 -22.04 10.06
N ARG A 221 -6.10 -21.68 10.95
CA ARG A 221 -6.27 -20.53 11.86
C ARG A 221 -6.28 -19.19 11.14
N ALA A 222 -5.83 -19.14 9.88
CA ALA A 222 -5.97 -17.97 9.01
C ALA A 222 -7.44 -17.61 8.75
N ASN A 223 -8.36 -18.57 8.78
CA ASN A 223 -9.80 -18.33 8.70
C ASN A 223 -10.47 -18.27 10.10
N GLY A 224 -9.68 -18.45 11.16
CA GLY A 224 -10.11 -18.49 12.56
C GLY A 224 -9.78 -17.22 13.34
N ARG A 225 -9.59 -17.35 14.66
CA ARG A 225 -9.38 -16.20 15.57
C ARG A 225 -8.12 -15.39 15.23
N GLY A 226 -7.04 -16.06 14.83
CA GLY A 226 -5.78 -15.40 14.46
C GLY A 226 -5.92 -14.54 13.21
N GLY A 227 -6.59 -15.06 12.18
CA GLY A 227 -6.89 -14.29 10.97
C GLY A 227 -7.76 -13.06 11.22
N LYS A 228 -8.79 -13.20 12.06
CA LYS A 228 -9.63 -12.06 12.42
C LYS A 228 -8.84 -10.92 13.06
N ILE A 229 -7.82 -11.21 13.88
CA ILE A 229 -6.95 -10.17 14.45
C ILE A 229 -6.17 -9.43 13.35
N ILE A 230 -5.65 -10.16 12.37
CA ILE A 230 -4.94 -9.58 11.22
C ILE A 230 -5.86 -8.64 10.42
N ASP A 231 -7.08 -9.07 10.12
CA ASP A 231 -8.04 -8.26 9.39
C ASP A 231 -8.50 -7.04 10.20
N MET A 232 -8.65 -7.16 11.52
CA MET A 232 -8.92 -6.02 12.42
C MET A 232 -7.78 -5.00 12.40
N LEU A 233 -6.52 -5.45 12.48
CA LEU A 233 -5.35 -4.57 12.38
C LEU A 233 -5.26 -3.89 11.01
N ALA A 234 -5.62 -4.59 9.93
CA ALA A 234 -5.69 -4.00 8.59
C ALA A 234 -6.77 -2.91 8.49
N ILE A 235 -7.92 -3.08 9.14
CA ILE A 235 -8.96 -2.05 9.23
C ILE A 235 -8.44 -0.82 10.00
N PHE A 236 -7.79 -1.00 11.15
CA PHE A 236 -7.24 0.13 11.92
C PHE A 236 -6.14 0.86 11.16
N ALA A 237 -5.22 0.12 10.55
CA ALA A 237 -4.18 0.68 9.70
C ALA A 237 -4.80 1.55 8.60
N THR A 238 -5.81 1.02 7.90
CA THR A 238 -6.52 1.76 6.84
C THR A 238 -7.25 2.99 7.39
N LEU A 239 -7.91 2.88 8.55
CA LEU A 239 -8.67 3.97 9.17
C LEU A 239 -7.77 5.16 9.50
N PHE A 240 -6.70 4.93 10.28
CA PHE A 240 -5.79 6.00 10.70
C PHE A 240 -4.92 6.52 9.55
N GLY A 241 -4.51 5.64 8.63
CA GLY A 241 -3.77 6.03 7.44
C GLY A 241 -4.57 6.91 6.49
N SER A 242 -5.85 6.57 6.28
CA SER A 242 -6.74 7.38 5.45
C SER A 242 -7.07 8.70 6.14
N ALA A 243 -7.31 8.68 7.45
CA ALA A 243 -7.54 9.89 8.23
C ALA A 243 -6.37 10.87 8.17
N ALA A 244 -5.11 10.38 8.16
CA ALA A 244 -3.94 11.22 7.96
C ALA A 244 -4.00 12.00 6.64
N SER A 245 -4.24 11.32 5.53
CA SER A 245 -4.33 11.93 4.20
C SER A 245 -5.50 12.91 4.08
N LEU A 246 -6.65 12.57 4.67
CA LEU A 246 -7.81 13.47 4.72
C LEU A 246 -7.49 14.72 5.56
N GLY A 247 -6.78 14.56 6.68
CA GLY A 247 -6.34 15.67 7.52
C GLY A 247 -5.40 16.62 6.78
N LEU A 248 -4.40 16.09 6.07
CA LEU A 248 -3.52 16.87 5.18
C LEU A 248 -4.31 17.64 4.13
N GLY A 249 -5.33 17.02 3.54
CA GLY A 249 -6.20 17.67 2.56
C GLY A 249 -7.02 18.82 3.15
N ALA A 250 -7.54 18.63 4.36
CA ALA A 250 -8.28 19.68 5.08
C ALA A 250 -7.37 20.86 5.44
N LEU A 251 -6.13 20.59 5.86
CA LEU A 251 -5.10 21.59 6.11
C LEU A 251 -4.78 22.40 4.84
N GLN A 252 -4.59 21.72 3.71
CA GLN A 252 -4.35 22.37 2.41
C GLN A 252 -5.52 23.24 1.95
N ILE A 253 -6.76 22.75 2.09
CA ILE A 253 -7.97 23.52 1.71
C ILE A 253 -8.14 24.73 2.62
N ARG A 254 -7.88 24.61 3.93
CA ARG A 254 -7.92 25.74 4.86
C ARG A 254 -6.96 26.85 4.42
N SER A 255 -5.70 26.50 4.11
CA SER A 255 -4.71 27.46 3.65
C SER A 255 -5.13 28.12 2.32
N GLY A 256 -5.59 27.32 1.36
CA GLY A 256 -6.10 27.85 0.09
C GLY A 256 -7.29 28.80 0.26
N LEU A 257 -8.21 28.53 1.20
CA LEU A 257 -9.33 29.42 1.50
C LEU A 257 -8.86 30.74 2.11
N GLN A 258 -7.89 30.71 3.03
CA GLN A 258 -7.32 31.94 3.61
C GLN A 258 -6.73 32.85 2.53
N ILE A 259 -5.97 32.25 1.61
CA ILE A 259 -5.27 32.98 0.54
C ILE A 259 -6.26 33.50 -0.51
N VAL A 260 -7.19 32.65 -1.00
CA VAL A 260 -8.09 33.02 -2.10
C VAL A 260 -9.27 33.87 -1.64
N ALA A 261 -9.87 33.56 -0.49
CA ALA A 261 -11.03 34.29 0.03
C ALA A 261 -10.63 35.48 0.91
N GLY A 262 -9.34 35.65 1.24
CA GLY A 262 -8.86 36.70 2.14
C GLY A 262 -9.42 36.59 3.55
N ILE A 263 -9.88 35.40 3.95
CA ILE A 263 -10.32 35.14 5.32
C ILE A 263 -9.04 35.07 6.17
N GLY A 264 -8.90 35.94 7.18
CA GLY A 264 -7.74 35.96 8.08
C GLY A 264 -7.57 34.64 8.83
N GLU A 265 -6.59 34.57 9.75
CA GLU A 265 -6.27 33.32 10.47
C GLU A 265 -7.50 32.56 10.95
N THR A 266 -7.62 31.32 10.47
CA THR A 266 -8.78 30.49 10.71
C THR A 266 -8.45 29.40 11.71
N GLY A 267 -9.12 29.44 12.87
CA GLY A 267 -8.96 28.44 13.91
C GLY A 267 -9.48 27.05 13.50
N ASN A 268 -9.38 26.11 14.43
CA ASN A 268 -9.75 24.70 14.23
C ASN A 268 -11.20 24.48 13.75
N THR A 269 -12.09 25.45 13.96
CA THR A 269 -13.47 25.43 13.43
C THR A 269 -13.51 25.24 11.91
N ILE A 270 -12.67 25.91 11.15
CA ILE A 270 -12.70 25.81 9.67
C ILE A 270 -12.17 24.45 9.21
N LEU A 271 -11.18 23.86 9.89
CA LEU A 271 -10.75 22.49 9.61
C LEU A 271 -11.88 21.49 9.82
N VAL A 272 -12.55 21.56 10.98
CA VAL A 272 -13.65 20.65 11.32
C VAL A 272 -14.83 20.82 10.33
N VAL A 273 -15.18 22.05 9.97
CA VAL A 273 -16.24 22.32 8.98
C VAL A 273 -15.86 21.79 7.60
N THR A 274 -14.62 22.01 7.14
CA THR A 274 -14.13 21.49 5.86
C THR A 274 -14.20 19.97 5.82
N ILE A 275 -13.72 19.29 6.87
CA ILE A 275 -13.81 17.82 6.98
C ILE A 275 -15.27 17.38 6.98
N ALA A 276 -16.14 18.04 7.75
CA ALA A 276 -17.55 17.67 7.80
C ALA A 276 -18.23 17.82 6.43
N VAL A 277 -17.98 18.91 5.71
CA VAL A 277 -18.53 19.17 4.36
C VAL A 277 -18.04 18.11 3.36
N LEU A 278 -16.74 17.84 3.33
CA LEU A 278 -16.17 16.85 2.40
C LEU A 278 -16.59 15.42 2.77
N THR A 279 -16.70 15.10 4.05
CA THR A 279 -17.25 13.82 4.54
C THR A 279 -18.70 13.66 4.10
N CYS A 280 -19.52 14.71 4.25
CA CYS A 280 -20.90 14.71 3.75
C CYS A 280 -20.96 14.53 2.23
N ALA A 281 -20.11 15.21 1.46
CA ALA A 281 -20.02 15.05 0.01
C ALA A 281 -19.68 13.60 -0.39
N PHE A 282 -18.73 12.97 0.32
CA PHE A 282 -18.43 11.55 0.16
C PHE A 282 -19.63 10.65 0.51
N VAL A 283 -20.29 10.85 1.66
CA VAL A 283 -21.44 10.01 2.07
C VAL A 283 -22.57 10.08 1.04
N LEU A 284 -22.86 11.27 0.51
CA LEU A 284 -23.83 11.43 -0.58
C LEU A 284 -23.41 10.65 -1.83
N SER A 285 -22.11 10.64 -2.15
CA SER A 285 -21.55 9.85 -3.25
C SER A 285 -21.71 8.34 -3.03
N ALA A 286 -21.37 7.84 -1.82
CA ALA A 286 -21.49 6.42 -1.47
C ALA A 286 -22.94 5.92 -1.46
N VAL A 287 -23.89 6.75 -0.99
CA VAL A 287 -25.32 6.39 -0.92
C VAL A 287 -25.97 6.42 -2.30
N SER A 288 -25.62 7.40 -3.14
CA SER A 288 -26.21 7.59 -4.47
C SER A 288 -25.87 6.45 -5.44
N GLY A 289 -24.88 5.62 -5.13
CA GLY A 289 -24.46 4.51 -6.00
C GLY A 289 -23.84 4.99 -7.30
N VAL A 290 -23.36 6.24 -7.33
CA VAL A 290 -22.76 6.92 -8.48
C VAL A 290 -21.31 6.43 -8.65
N ALA A 291 -21.12 5.12 -8.74
CA ALA A 291 -19.81 4.50 -9.00
C ALA A 291 -19.18 5.05 -10.29
N ARG A 292 -20.02 5.35 -11.30
CA ARG A 292 -19.59 6.00 -12.55
C ARG A 292 -19.12 7.44 -12.32
N GLY A 293 -19.74 8.21 -11.42
CA GLY A 293 -19.35 9.60 -11.20
C GLY A 293 -18.07 9.73 -10.40
N ILE A 294 -17.80 8.84 -9.44
CA ILE A 294 -16.51 8.81 -8.73
C ILE A 294 -15.36 8.46 -9.69
N GLN A 295 -15.58 7.46 -10.55
CA GLN A 295 -14.60 7.12 -11.60
C GLN A 295 -14.35 8.29 -12.55
N TRP A 296 -15.40 9.02 -12.95
CA TRP A 296 -15.26 10.20 -13.81
C TRP A 296 -14.54 11.35 -13.10
N LEU A 297 -14.86 11.59 -11.82
CA LEU A 297 -14.19 12.59 -10.98
C LEU A 297 -12.70 12.29 -10.85
N SER A 298 -12.34 11.03 -10.60
CA SER A 298 -10.93 10.61 -10.50
C SER A 298 -10.18 10.81 -11.82
N ASN A 299 -10.78 10.44 -12.95
CA ASN A 299 -10.17 10.68 -14.28
C ASN A 299 -9.98 12.16 -14.57
N ILE A 300 -10.97 13.01 -14.25
CA ILE A 300 -10.84 14.47 -14.37
C ILE A 300 -9.73 14.97 -13.48
N ASN A 301 -9.66 14.48 -12.24
CA ASN A 301 -8.66 14.90 -11.28
C ASN A 301 -7.24 14.68 -11.81
N MET A 302 -7.01 13.54 -12.47
CA MET A 302 -5.72 13.27 -13.11
C MET A 302 -5.39 14.23 -14.23
N VAL A 303 -6.36 14.56 -15.09
CA VAL A 303 -6.17 15.53 -16.17
C VAL A 303 -5.87 16.91 -15.59
N LEU A 304 -6.61 17.33 -14.56
CA LEU A 304 -6.40 18.60 -13.87
C LEU A 304 -5.02 18.67 -13.19
N ALA A 305 -4.58 17.58 -12.56
CA ALA A 305 -3.26 17.52 -11.93
C ALA A 305 -2.14 17.56 -12.97
N LEU A 306 -2.30 16.87 -14.11
CA LEU A 306 -1.38 16.96 -15.23
C LEU A 306 -1.34 18.37 -15.82
N LEU A 307 -2.49 19.03 -16.00
CA LEU A 307 -2.57 20.40 -16.48
C LEU A 307 -1.84 21.36 -15.53
N LEU A 308 -2.01 21.20 -14.22
CA LEU A 308 -1.30 22.01 -13.23
C LEU A 308 0.21 21.77 -13.30
N ALA A 309 0.66 20.51 -13.39
CA ALA A 309 2.08 20.19 -13.53
C ALA A 309 2.69 20.77 -14.82
N VAL A 310 1.98 20.65 -15.94
CA VAL A 310 2.41 21.25 -17.23
C VAL A 310 2.44 22.76 -17.13
N PHE A 311 1.47 23.39 -16.47
CA PHE A 311 1.45 24.83 -16.24
C PHE A 311 2.70 25.28 -15.46
N VAL A 312 2.99 24.69 -14.30
CA VAL A 312 4.18 25.01 -13.50
C VAL A 312 5.47 24.71 -14.27
N PHE A 313 5.53 23.62 -15.02
CA PHE A 313 6.70 23.27 -15.83
C PHE A 313 7.02 24.30 -16.92
N VAL A 314 6.00 24.80 -17.62
CA VAL A 314 6.17 25.74 -18.75
C VAL A 314 6.40 27.17 -18.26
N VAL A 315 5.72 27.58 -17.20
CA VAL A 315 5.77 28.94 -16.66
C VAL A 315 6.94 29.14 -15.70
N GLY A 316 7.24 28.12 -14.90
CA GLY A 316 8.36 28.11 -13.97
C GLY A 316 9.70 27.89 -14.69
N PRO A 317 10.76 27.56 -13.94
CA PRO A 317 12.11 27.47 -14.46
C PRO A 317 12.34 26.16 -15.25
N THR A 318 11.77 26.05 -16.46
CA THR A 318 11.74 24.83 -17.28
C THR A 318 13.11 24.15 -17.43
N VAL A 319 14.16 24.92 -17.76
CA VAL A 319 15.51 24.37 -17.96
C VAL A 319 16.09 23.85 -16.65
N PHE A 320 15.82 24.53 -15.53
CA PHE A 320 16.25 24.04 -14.22
C PHE A 320 15.57 22.71 -13.89
N ILE A 321 14.26 22.60 -14.09
CA ILE A 321 13.50 21.37 -13.87
C ILE A 321 14.09 20.22 -14.70
N LEU A 322 14.37 20.45 -15.98
CA LEU A 322 14.97 19.45 -16.86
C LEU A 322 16.37 19.01 -16.42
N ASN A 323 17.19 19.95 -15.94
CA ASN A 323 18.52 19.64 -15.37
C ASN A 323 18.42 18.91 -14.03
N LEU A 324 17.35 19.16 -13.27
CA LEU A 324 17.13 18.57 -11.96
C LEU A 324 16.78 17.08 -12.07
N LEU A 325 16.08 16.65 -13.12
CA LEU A 325 15.72 15.24 -13.33
C LEU A 325 16.92 14.26 -13.23
N PRO A 326 17.98 14.37 -14.07
CA PRO A 326 19.13 13.47 -13.97
C PRO A 326 19.94 13.71 -12.69
N THR A 327 20.00 14.95 -12.19
CA THR A 327 20.74 15.31 -10.97
C THR A 327 20.13 14.64 -9.74
N SER A 328 18.82 14.73 -9.58
CA SER A 328 18.08 14.13 -8.47
C SER A 328 18.10 12.62 -8.53
N LEU A 329 17.96 12.02 -9.73
CA LEU A 329 18.07 10.57 -9.90
C LEU A 329 19.47 10.06 -9.54
N GLY A 330 20.53 10.75 -9.99
CA GLY A 330 21.91 10.39 -9.67
C GLY A 330 22.21 10.50 -8.18
N SER A 331 21.78 11.59 -7.54
CA SER A 331 21.97 11.83 -6.11
C SER A 331 21.20 10.82 -5.26
N TYR A 332 19.93 10.56 -5.61
CA TYR A 332 19.12 9.53 -4.96
C TYR A 332 19.79 8.16 -4.98
N LEU A 333 20.29 7.72 -6.14
CA LEU A 333 20.96 6.42 -6.25
C LEU A 333 22.28 6.36 -5.47
N ALA A 334 23.01 7.47 -5.38
CA ALA A 334 24.24 7.55 -4.62
C ALA A 334 23.99 7.47 -3.10
N ASP A 335 22.98 8.18 -2.61
CA ASP A 335 22.72 8.32 -1.17
C ASP A 335 21.79 7.24 -0.61
N LEU A 336 21.13 6.46 -1.47
CA LEU A 336 20.15 5.43 -1.10
C LEU A 336 20.63 4.49 0.02
N PRO A 337 21.85 3.91 0.00
CA PRO A 337 22.30 3.02 1.06
C PRO A 337 22.44 3.72 2.41
N THR A 338 22.94 4.97 2.42
CA THR A 338 23.12 5.78 3.63
C THR A 338 21.76 6.14 4.23
N MET A 339 20.85 6.71 3.42
CA MET A 339 19.50 7.06 3.87
C MET A 339 18.73 5.83 4.39
N SER A 340 18.94 4.66 3.77
CA SER A 340 18.32 3.39 4.20
C SER A 340 18.78 2.91 5.57
N ALA A 341 19.87 3.45 6.10
CA ALA A 341 20.49 3.08 7.37
C ALA A 341 20.32 4.14 8.48
N TRP A 342 19.70 5.29 8.19
CA TRP A 342 19.45 6.34 9.19
C TRP A 342 18.55 5.84 10.32
N THR A 343 19.06 5.91 11.54
CA THR A 343 18.33 5.49 12.75
C THR A 343 18.62 6.44 13.90
N GLY A 344 17.84 6.36 14.98
CA GLY A 344 18.07 7.13 16.21
C GLY A 344 19.42 6.88 16.88
N ALA A 345 20.22 5.91 16.43
CA ALA A 345 21.59 5.68 16.90
C ALA A 345 22.53 6.87 16.65
N GLU A 346 22.21 7.75 15.68
CA GLU A 346 22.98 8.95 15.36
C GLU A 346 22.71 10.13 16.32
N GLY A 347 21.72 10.01 17.21
CA GLY A 347 21.43 10.97 18.26
C GLY A 347 20.01 11.51 18.24
N ALA A 348 19.67 12.28 19.27
CA ALA A 348 18.32 12.78 19.50
C ALA A 348 17.79 13.67 18.36
N ALA A 349 18.64 14.55 17.81
CA ALA A 349 18.25 15.42 16.70
C ALA A 349 17.89 14.63 15.42
N VAL A 350 18.63 13.54 15.14
CA VAL A 350 18.30 12.65 14.03
C VAL A 350 16.99 11.91 14.30
N ASN A 351 16.79 11.44 15.53
CA ASN A 351 15.56 10.74 15.91
C ASN A 351 14.31 11.64 15.77
N GLU A 352 14.40 12.91 16.16
CA GLU A 352 13.32 13.90 15.99
C GLU A 352 13.03 14.21 14.52
N TRP A 353 14.08 14.35 13.70
CA TRP A 353 13.90 14.52 12.26
C TRP A 353 13.29 13.27 11.60
N LEU A 354 13.74 12.07 11.99
CA LEU A 354 13.15 10.80 11.51
C LEU A 354 11.68 10.70 11.90
N GLN A 355 11.29 11.17 13.09
CA GLN A 355 9.89 11.17 13.54
C GLN A 355 9.00 12.01 12.62
N SER A 356 9.43 13.22 12.28
CA SER A 356 8.66 14.18 11.47
C SER A 356 8.66 13.85 9.98
N TRP A 357 9.65 13.10 9.49
CA TRP A 357 9.80 12.75 8.08
C TRP A 357 9.78 11.24 7.84
N THR A 358 10.92 10.58 7.95
CA THR A 358 11.13 9.21 7.44
C THR A 358 10.23 8.17 8.10
N ILE A 359 10.13 8.15 9.43
CA ILE A 359 9.29 7.20 10.18
C ILE A 359 7.82 7.55 10.04
N PHE A 360 7.45 8.84 9.99
CA PHE A 360 6.11 9.26 9.63
C PHE A 360 5.70 8.69 8.26
N TYR A 361 6.53 8.84 7.24
CA TYR A 361 6.28 8.29 5.92
C TYR A 361 6.18 6.76 5.93
N TRP A 362 7.11 6.05 6.58
CA TRP A 362 7.02 4.59 6.68
C TRP A 362 5.75 4.12 7.37
N ALA A 363 5.35 4.76 8.45
CA ALA A 363 4.10 4.48 9.13
C ALA A 363 2.90 4.75 8.23
N TRP A 364 2.88 5.90 7.56
CA TRP A 364 1.81 6.29 6.66
C TRP A 364 1.66 5.31 5.49
N TRP A 365 2.76 4.95 4.83
CA TRP A 365 2.75 3.97 3.73
C TRP A 365 2.32 2.58 4.19
N VAL A 366 2.80 2.12 5.35
CA VAL A 366 2.36 0.84 5.95
C VAL A 366 0.86 0.84 6.20
N SER A 367 0.33 1.95 6.71
CA SER A 367 -1.09 2.09 7.04
C SER A 367 -2.01 2.08 5.80
N TRP A 368 -1.48 2.47 4.64
CA TRP A 368 -2.19 2.49 3.36
C TRP A 368 -2.14 1.18 2.58
N THR A 369 -1.30 0.23 2.97
CA THR A 369 -1.09 -0.98 2.16
C THR A 369 -2.33 -1.86 1.97
N PRO A 370 -3.30 -2.00 2.91
CA PRO A 370 -4.49 -2.80 2.63
C PRO A 370 -5.29 -2.21 1.46
N PHE A 371 -5.40 -0.87 1.42
CA PHE A 371 -6.08 -0.15 0.35
C PHE A 371 -5.33 -0.24 -0.97
N VAL A 372 -4.09 0.24 -1.01
CA VAL A 372 -3.30 0.32 -2.23
C VAL A 372 -2.96 -1.07 -2.76
N GLY A 373 -2.61 -2.01 -1.89
CA GLY A 373 -2.30 -3.39 -2.24
C GLY A 373 -3.47 -4.11 -2.90
N MET A 374 -4.70 -3.92 -2.40
CA MET A 374 -5.89 -4.49 -3.05
C MET A 374 -6.17 -3.89 -4.42
N PHE A 375 -5.98 -2.57 -4.58
CA PHE A 375 -6.14 -1.92 -5.87
C PHE A 375 -5.12 -2.45 -6.88
N ILE A 376 -3.84 -2.46 -6.51
CA ILE A 376 -2.74 -2.93 -7.37
C ILE A 376 -2.92 -4.42 -7.71
N ALA A 377 -3.34 -5.24 -6.74
CA ALA A 377 -3.62 -6.65 -6.99
C ALA A 377 -4.67 -6.82 -8.10
N ARG A 378 -5.79 -6.08 -8.00
CA ARG A 378 -6.90 -6.19 -8.96
C ARG A 378 -6.50 -5.86 -10.39
N ILE A 379 -5.73 -4.80 -10.60
CA ILE A 379 -5.33 -4.38 -11.94
C ILE A 379 -4.21 -5.24 -12.53
N SER A 380 -3.61 -6.14 -11.75
CA SER A 380 -2.41 -6.90 -12.13
C SER A 380 -2.64 -8.39 -12.38
N ARG A 381 -3.90 -8.82 -12.49
CA ARG A 381 -4.27 -10.19 -12.84
C ARG A 381 -3.65 -10.63 -14.17
N GLY A 382 -3.09 -11.85 -14.21
CA GLY A 382 -2.43 -12.43 -15.39
C GLY A 382 -1.01 -11.90 -15.64
N ARG A 383 -0.47 -11.00 -14.81
CA ARG A 383 0.93 -10.54 -14.91
C ARG A 383 1.86 -11.49 -14.17
N THR A 384 3.11 -11.60 -14.62
CA THR A 384 4.14 -12.30 -13.83
C THR A 384 4.57 -11.47 -12.61
N ILE A 385 5.07 -12.12 -11.56
CA ILE A 385 5.63 -11.42 -10.38
C ILE A 385 6.68 -10.39 -10.79
N ARG A 386 7.53 -10.71 -11.78
CA ARG A 386 8.55 -9.77 -12.27
C ARG A 386 7.94 -8.53 -12.91
N GLN A 387 6.96 -8.72 -13.81
CA GLN A 387 6.26 -7.60 -14.44
C GLN A 387 5.56 -6.75 -13.39
N PHE A 388 4.84 -7.40 -12.46
CA PHE A 388 4.19 -6.75 -11.33
C PHE A 388 5.14 -5.84 -10.56
N VAL A 389 6.24 -6.40 -10.03
CA VAL A 389 7.19 -5.63 -9.21
C VAL A 389 7.81 -4.50 -10.02
N ALA A 390 8.22 -4.75 -11.26
CA ALA A 390 8.81 -3.71 -12.11
C ALA A 390 7.84 -2.54 -12.36
N GLY A 391 6.57 -2.81 -12.69
CA GLY A 391 5.61 -1.74 -12.92
C GLY A 391 5.23 -1.00 -11.64
N VAL A 392 4.98 -1.72 -10.54
CA VAL A 392 4.63 -1.11 -9.24
C VAL A 392 5.73 -0.18 -8.74
N LEU A 393 7.00 -0.56 -8.90
CA LEU A 393 8.12 0.26 -8.46
C LEU A 393 8.41 1.41 -9.43
N LEU A 394 8.56 1.12 -10.72
CA LEU A 394 9.13 2.09 -11.66
C LEU A 394 8.13 3.14 -12.13
N VAL A 395 6.88 2.75 -12.43
CA VAL A 395 5.89 3.68 -13.00
C VAL A 395 5.63 4.82 -12.02
N PRO A 396 5.24 4.57 -10.76
CA PRO A 396 4.91 5.66 -9.86
C PRO A 396 6.14 6.41 -9.36
N SER A 397 7.30 5.75 -9.24
CA SER A 397 8.56 6.44 -8.90
C SER A 397 8.95 7.48 -9.96
N LEU A 398 8.69 7.21 -11.24
CA LEU A 398 8.91 8.19 -12.30
C LEU A 398 7.95 9.37 -12.19
N VAL A 399 6.69 9.12 -11.80
CA VAL A 399 5.72 10.20 -11.53
C VAL A 399 6.20 11.09 -10.40
N SER A 400 6.59 10.49 -9.27
CA SER A 400 7.16 11.22 -8.14
C SER A 400 8.38 12.04 -8.58
N LEU A 401 9.32 11.44 -9.32
CA LEU A 401 10.52 12.13 -9.82
C LEU A 401 10.15 13.39 -10.62
N VAL A 402 9.24 13.25 -11.59
CA VAL A 402 8.81 14.39 -12.41
C VAL A 402 8.05 15.42 -11.57
N TRP A 403 7.14 14.98 -10.70
CA TRP A 403 6.33 15.86 -9.87
C TRP A 403 7.19 16.71 -8.93
N PHE A 404 8.10 16.09 -8.17
CA PHE A 404 9.00 16.83 -7.27
C PHE A 404 10.01 17.68 -8.02
N ALA A 405 10.47 17.26 -9.20
CA ALA A 405 11.32 18.11 -10.03
C ALA A 405 10.57 19.36 -10.51
N VAL A 406 9.29 19.23 -10.86
CA VAL A 406 8.44 20.35 -11.30
C VAL A 406 8.11 21.27 -10.13
N PHE A 407 7.47 20.78 -9.08
CA PHE A 407 6.97 21.64 -8.00
C PHE A 407 8.08 22.00 -7.00
N GLY A 408 8.77 21.01 -6.44
CA GLY A 408 9.86 21.20 -5.50
C GLY A 408 11.05 21.91 -6.12
N GLY A 409 11.43 21.54 -7.34
CA GLY A 409 12.49 22.22 -8.09
C GLY A 409 12.15 23.69 -8.37
N SER A 410 10.90 23.98 -8.75
CA SER A 410 10.46 25.38 -8.92
C SER A 410 10.53 26.16 -7.62
N ALA A 411 10.03 25.60 -6.51
CA ALA A 411 10.09 26.26 -5.20
C ALA A 411 11.51 26.53 -4.71
N ILE A 412 12.42 25.55 -4.85
CA ILE A 412 13.84 25.74 -4.53
C ILE A 412 14.43 26.88 -5.37
N ARG A 413 14.04 26.98 -6.65
CA ARG A 413 14.53 28.03 -7.53
C ARG A 413 14.05 29.41 -7.11
N GLU A 414 12.75 29.58 -6.87
CA GLU A 414 12.21 30.86 -6.39
C GLU A 414 12.85 31.27 -5.06
N GLN A 415 13.08 30.31 -4.15
CA GLN A 415 13.80 30.55 -2.89
C GLN A 415 15.23 31.07 -3.13
N GLN A 416 15.95 30.49 -4.10
CA GLN A 416 17.29 30.94 -4.47
C GLN A 416 17.30 32.32 -5.13
N GLU A 417 16.22 32.69 -5.80
CA GLU A 417 16.05 34.00 -6.46
C GLU A 417 15.58 35.10 -5.49
N GLY A 418 15.30 34.74 -4.23
CA GLY A 418 15.07 35.67 -3.12
C GLY A 418 13.62 35.74 -2.64
N VAL A 419 12.72 34.89 -3.17
CA VAL A 419 11.36 34.74 -2.65
C VAL A 419 11.42 33.91 -1.37
N ASP A 420 10.94 34.42 -0.23
CA ASP A 420 10.99 33.66 1.03
C ASP A 420 9.81 32.68 1.19
N LEU A 421 9.71 31.72 0.27
CA LEU A 421 8.65 30.71 0.30
C LEU A 421 8.67 29.86 1.56
N ALA A 422 9.86 29.58 2.12
CA ALA A 422 10.00 28.79 3.32
C ALA A 422 9.55 29.53 4.59
N GLY A 423 9.74 30.86 4.63
CA GLY A 423 9.29 31.73 5.71
C GLY A 423 7.83 32.21 5.59
N GLU A 424 7.21 32.08 4.42
CA GLU A 424 5.82 32.47 4.15
C GLU A 424 4.78 31.50 4.75
N GLY A 425 4.61 31.59 6.07
CA GLY A 425 3.50 30.95 6.78
C GLY A 425 3.74 29.47 7.07
N SER A 426 2.68 28.67 6.93
CA SER A 426 2.70 27.24 7.29
C SER A 426 3.11 26.36 6.09
N ILE A 427 3.52 25.13 6.35
CA ILE A 427 3.92 24.13 5.33
C ILE A 427 2.85 23.99 4.21
N GLU A 428 1.57 24.06 4.58
CA GLU A 428 0.44 24.00 3.66
C GLU A 428 0.37 25.18 2.67
N ALA A 429 0.85 26.35 3.10
CA ALA A 429 0.77 27.59 2.34
C ALA A 429 1.80 27.64 1.21
N GLN A 430 2.91 26.89 1.33
CA GLN A 430 4.05 26.98 0.42
C GLN A 430 3.70 26.66 -1.03
N LEU A 431 2.79 25.71 -1.29
CA LEU A 431 2.30 25.45 -2.66
C LEU A 431 1.59 26.68 -3.24
N PHE A 432 0.77 27.36 -2.44
CA PHE A 432 0.05 28.55 -2.89
C PHE A 432 0.98 29.75 -3.05
N GLY A 433 1.98 29.90 -2.16
CA GLY A 433 3.03 30.92 -2.28
C GLY A 433 3.84 30.76 -3.57
N LEU A 434 4.19 29.51 -3.94
CA LEU A 434 4.81 29.22 -5.24
C LEU A 434 3.91 29.65 -6.40
N LEU A 435 2.62 29.32 -6.34
CA LEU A 435 1.67 29.67 -7.40
C LEU A 435 1.48 31.19 -7.53
N ASP A 436 1.68 31.96 -6.46
CA ASP A 436 1.61 33.42 -6.48
C ASP A 436 2.76 34.06 -7.27
N GLN A 437 3.89 33.35 -7.41
CA GLN A 437 5.01 33.78 -8.26
C GLN A 437 4.72 33.62 -9.76
N TYR A 438 3.63 32.93 -10.11
CA TYR A 438 3.28 32.61 -11.49
C TYR A 438 1.99 33.33 -11.95
N PRO A 439 1.82 33.59 -13.26
CA PRO A 439 0.60 34.19 -13.79
C PRO A 439 -0.62 33.35 -13.42
N ILE A 440 -1.83 33.96 -13.42
CA ILE A 440 -3.09 33.26 -13.10
C ILE A 440 -3.09 32.53 -11.73
N ALA A 441 -2.27 32.97 -10.78
CA ALA A 441 -2.13 32.43 -9.42
C ALA A 441 -3.48 32.06 -8.76
N THR A 442 -4.44 32.99 -8.73
CA THR A 442 -5.76 32.73 -8.13
C THR A 442 -6.49 31.56 -8.78
N ILE A 443 -6.43 31.44 -10.11
CA ILE A 443 -7.07 30.34 -10.85
C ILE A 443 -6.36 29.02 -10.51
N ALA A 444 -5.03 29.02 -10.47
CA ALA A 444 -4.24 27.85 -10.10
C ALA A 444 -4.52 27.42 -8.63
N SER A 445 -4.62 28.36 -7.70
CA SER A 445 -4.95 28.11 -6.29
C SER A 445 -6.36 27.53 -6.12
N VAL A 446 -7.36 28.06 -6.85
CA VAL A 446 -8.71 27.47 -6.89
C VAL A 446 -8.68 26.06 -7.46
N LEU A 447 -7.88 25.83 -8.51
CA LEU A 447 -7.69 24.51 -9.10
C LEU A 447 -7.07 23.53 -8.08
N VAL A 448 -6.04 23.95 -7.32
CA VAL A 448 -5.45 23.14 -6.25
C VAL A 448 -6.50 22.77 -5.20
N MET A 449 -7.30 23.72 -4.72
CA MET A 449 -8.36 23.43 -3.75
C MET A 449 -9.37 22.43 -4.30
N LEU A 450 -9.75 22.55 -5.58
CA LEU A 450 -10.64 21.60 -6.25
C LEU A 450 -10.01 20.21 -6.35
N LEU A 451 -8.73 20.12 -6.75
CA LEU A 451 -7.97 18.86 -6.83
C LEU A 451 -7.94 18.15 -5.48
N VAL A 452 -7.63 18.88 -4.41
CA VAL A 452 -7.57 18.34 -3.05
C VAL A 452 -8.96 17.88 -2.59
N ALA A 453 -10.02 18.65 -2.87
CA ALA A 453 -11.38 18.26 -2.51
C ALA A 453 -11.83 16.98 -3.24
N ILE A 454 -11.51 16.83 -4.53
CA ILE A 454 -11.82 15.62 -5.30
C ILE A 454 -10.99 14.43 -4.79
N PHE A 455 -9.71 14.61 -4.51
CA PHE A 455 -8.87 13.56 -3.91
C PHE A 455 -9.37 13.15 -2.52
N PHE A 456 -9.86 14.09 -1.72
CA PHE A 456 -10.46 13.81 -0.41
C PHE A 456 -11.67 12.89 -0.58
N VAL A 457 -12.62 13.26 -1.43
CA VAL A 457 -13.87 12.50 -1.62
C VAL A 457 -13.60 11.12 -2.22
N SER A 458 -12.77 11.06 -3.26
CA SER A 458 -12.42 9.78 -3.92
C SER A 458 -11.56 8.87 -3.05
N GLY A 459 -10.61 9.43 -2.29
CA GLY A 459 -9.79 8.68 -1.34
C GLY A 459 -10.60 8.12 -0.17
N ALA A 460 -11.51 8.94 0.40
CA ALA A 460 -12.42 8.50 1.45
C ALA A 460 -13.34 7.37 0.96
N ASP A 461 -13.85 7.45 -0.28
CA ASP A 461 -14.64 6.37 -0.87
C ASP A 461 -13.86 5.07 -1.00
N ALA A 462 -12.68 5.13 -1.59
CA ALA A 462 -11.88 3.95 -1.85
C ALA A 462 -11.43 3.25 -0.54
N ALA A 463 -11.03 4.03 0.47
CA ALA A 463 -10.70 3.52 1.80
C ALA A 463 -11.90 2.88 2.50
N SER A 464 -13.08 3.49 2.41
CA SER A 464 -14.32 3.01 3.02
C SER A 464 -14.80 1.69 2.41
N VAL A 465 -14.67 1.54 1.09
CA VAL A 465 -14.96 0.29 0.39
C VAL A 465 -14.00 -0.82 0.85
N VAL A 466 -12.73 -0.49 1.07
CA VAL A 466 -11.74 -1.46 1.56
C VAL A 466 -12.02 -1.92 2.98
N MET A 467 -12.26 -1.00 3.91
CA MET A 467 -12.64 -1.36 5.29
C MET A 467 -13.97 -2.13 5.31
N GLY A 468 -14.91 -1.76 4.44
CA GLY A 468 -16.16 -2.50 4.26
C GLY A 468 -15.93 -3.93 3.76
N SER A 469 -15.05 -4.12 2.78
CA SER A 469 -14.68 -5.43 2.26
C SER A 469 -14.09 -6.33 3.34
N LEU A 470 -13.13 -5.80 4.12
CA LEU A 470 -12.52 -6.52 5.24
C LEU A 470 -13.54 -6.84 6.36
N SER A 471 -14.50 -5.95 6.60
CA SER A 471 -15.59 -6.14 7.56
C SER A 471 -16.63 -7.19 7.10
N GLU A 472 -16.70 -7.46 5.80
CA GLU A 472 -17.67 -8.37 5.16
C GLU A 472 -16.95 -9.55 4.48
N ARG A 473 -15.93 -10.10 5.17
CA ARG A 473 -15.23 -11.35 4.81
C ARG A 473 -14.60 -11.33 3.41
N GLY A 474 -14.09 -10.17 2.98
CA GLY A 474 -13.37 -10.01 1.72
C GLY A 474 -14.30 -9.88 0.51
N THR A 475 -15.55 -9.47 0.69
CA THR A 475 -16.48 -9.21 -0.42
C THR A 475 -15.97 -8.07 -1.32
N ILE A 476 -16.13 -8.22 -2.63
CA ILE A 476 -15.74 -7.18 -3.60
C ILE A 476 -16.70 -5.98 -3.54
N LYS A 477 -17.95 -6.21 -3.14
CA LYS A 477 -19.02 -5.20 -3.06
C LYS A 477 -19.60 -5.20 -1.66
N PRO A 478 -18.99 -4.46 -0.71
CA PRO A 478 -19.52 -4.35 0.65
C PRO A 478 -20.85 -3.61 0.67
N SER A 479 -21.63 -3.84 1.73
CA SER A 479 -22.90 -3.16 1.93
C SER A 479 -22.69 -1.66 2.15
N ARG A 480 -23.63 -0.85 1.64
CA ARG A 480 -23.56 0.61 1.73
C ARG A 480 -23.48 1.10 3.17
N GLY A 481 -24.17 0.43 4.11
CA GLY A 481 -24.17 0.79 5.53
C GLY A 481 -22.76 0.71 6.13
N THR A 482 -22.03 -0.38 5.85
CA THR A 482 -20.66 -0.57 6.33
C THR A 482 -19.71 0.47 5.72
N VAL A 483 -19.84 0.77 4.43
CA VAL A 483 -19.04 1.80 3.74
C VAL A 483 -19.28 3.19 4.34
N ILE A 484 -20.55 3.56 4.57
CA ILE A 484 -20.90 4.86 5.17
C ILE A 484 -20.33 4.97 6.59
N PHE A 485 -20.47 3.91 7.40
CA PHE A 485 -19.94 3.89 8.76
C PHE A 485 -18.43 4.16 8.78
N TRP A 486 -17.66 3.43 7.96
CA TRP A 486 -16.21 3.58 7.92
C TRP A 486 -15.77 4.93 7.37
N GLY A 487 -16.45 5.48 6.36
CA GLY A 487 -16.08 6.78 5.83
C GLY A 487 -16.41 7.94 6.78
N VAL A 488 -17.53 7.88 7.48
CA VAL A 488 -17.84 8.85 8.56
C VAL A 488 -16.84 8.71 9.71
N ALA A 489 -16.51 7.48 10.12
CA ALA A 489 -15.51 7.23 11.15
C ALA A 489 -14.13 7.78 10.74
N THR A 490 -13.73 7.62 9.48
CA THR A 490 -12.45 8.14 8.96
C THR A 490 -12.40 9.67 9.02
N GLY A 491 -13.46 10.35 8.57
CA GLY A 491 -13.56 11.81 8.67
C GLY A 491 -13.54 12.29 10.12
N ALA A 492 -14.25 11.60 11.01
CA ALA A 492 -14.24 11.93 12.45
C ALA A 492 -12.85 11.71 13.09
N VAL A 493 -12.14 10.63 12.71
CA VAL A 493 -10.78 10.37 13.19
C VAL A 493 -9.82 11.45 12.70
N ALA A 494 -9.93 11.87 11.43
CA ALA A 494 -9.12 12.96 10.88
C ALA A 494 -9.33 14.26 11.66
N ALA A 495 -10.59 14.58 12.00
CA ALA A 495 -10.90 15.74 12.83
C ALA A 495 -10.28 15.64 14.24
N VAL A 496 -10.40 14.49 14.90
CA VAL A 496 -9.78 14.27 16.23
C VAL A 496 -8.26 14.40 16.15
N MET A 497 -7.61 13.80 15.15
CA MET A 497 -6.15 13.86 15.00
C MET A 497 -5.65 15.29 14.83
N LEU A 498 -6.35 16.11 14.03
CA LEU A 498 -6.02 17.54 13.89
C LEU A 498 -6.23 18.32 15.18
N LEU A 499 -7.32 18.04 15.92
CA LEU A 499 -7.60 18.71 17.19
C LEU A 499 -6.57 18.36 18.28
N VAL A 500 -6.01 17.16 18.24
CA VAL A 500 -4.94 16.71 19.14
C VAL A 500 -3.63 17.50 18.93
N GLY A 501 -3.32 17.89 17.69
CA GLY A 501 -2.12 18.67 17.38
C GLY A 501 -2.16 20.13 17.87
N GLY A 502 -3.34 20.63 18.25
CA GLY A 502 -3.47 21.98 18.80
C GLY A 502 -3.13 23.07 17.79
N GLU A 503 -2.05 23.82 18.05
CA GLU A 503 -1.53 24.87 17.16
C GLU A 503 -0.82 24.28 15.93
N ASP A 504 -0.11 23.16 16.12
CA ASP A 504 0.51 22.40 15.04
C ASP A 504 -0.30 21.13 14.77
N ALA A 505 -1.39 21.30 14.02
CA ALA A 505 -2.31 20.21 13.68
C ALA A 505 -1.63 19.05 12.93
N LEU A 506 -0.49 19.29 12.26
CA LEU A 506 0.28 18.25 11.57
C LEU A 506 0.89 17.26 12.56
N THR A 507 1.41 17.74 13.70
CA THR A 507 2.03 16.87 14.72
C THR A 507 1.06 15.81 15.25
N GLY A 508 -0.21 16.18 15.48
CA GLY A 508 -1.25 15.26 15.93
C GLY A 508 -1.55 14.16 14.90
N LEU A 509 -1.60 14.53 13.61
CA LEU A 509 -1.74 13.58 12.51
C LEU A 509 -0.56 12.60 12.48
N GLN A 510 0.67 13.11 12.47
CA GLN A 510 1.87 12.29 12.37
C GLN A 510 1.99 11.32 13.55
N SER A 511 1.80 11.84 14.78
CA SER A 511 1.93 11.07 16.03
C SER A 511 1.01 9.84 16.04
N ILE A 512 -0.28 10.06 15.79
CA ILE A 512 -1.30 8.99 15.87
C ILE A 512 -1.10 7.99 14.72
N THR A 513 -0.71 8.44 13.53
CA THR A 513 -0.39 7.54 12.40
C THR A 513 0.77 6.61 12.72
N ILE A 514 1.87 7.12 13.31
CA ILE A 514 3.04 6.30 13.69
C ILE A 514 2.63 5.22 14.70
N ILE A 515 1.89 5.60 15.73
CA ILE A 515 1.43 4.66 16.78
C ILE A 515 0.50 3.60 16.19
N ALA A 516 -0.45 3.99 15.34
CA ALA A 516 -1.41 3.08 14.74
C ALA A 516 -0.77 2.11 13.74
N ALA A 517 0.30 2.50 13.06
CA ALA A 517 0.98 1.68 12.06
C ALA A 517 1.88 0.60 12.67
N LEU A 518 2.46 0.82 13.85
CA LEU A 518 3.41 -0.10 14.49
C LEU A 518 2.96 -1.58 14.51
N PRO A 519 1.77 -1.94 15.02
CA PRO A 519 1.34 -3.34 15.03
C PRO A 519 1.21 -3.92 13.62
N PHE A 520 0.85 -3.09 12.64
CA PHE A 520 0.66 -3.53 11.27
C PHE A 520 1.98 -3.74 10.52
N VAL A 521 3.08 -3.04 10.90
CA VAL A 521 4.43 -3.36 10.40
C VAL A 521 4.80 -4.81 10.69
N LEU A 522 4.47 -5.32 11.88
CA LEU A 522 4.74 -6.73 12.23
C LEU A 522 3.92 -7.70 11.39
N VAL A 523 2.66 -7.34 11.08
CA VAL A 523 1.83 -8.08 10.12
C VAL A 523 2.52 -8.10 8.75
N MET A 524 2.99 -6.96 8.25
CA MET A 524 3.69 -6.88 6.96
C MET A 524 4.93 -7.78 6.88
N VAL A 525 5.74 -7.81 7.95
CA VAL A 525 6.90 -8.73 8.02
C VAL A 525 6.45 -10.19 7.98
N GLY A 526 5.43 -10.54 8.76
CA GLY A 526 4.85 -11.89 8.73
C GLY A 526 4.27 -12.26 7.36
N LEU A 527 3.66 -11.29 6.65
CA LEU A 527 3.09 -11.47 5.32
C LEU A 527 4.18 -11.78 4.28
N ALA A 528 5.32 -11.08 4.34
CA ALA A 528 6.47 -11.37 3.47
C ALA A 528 6.98 -12.81 3.65
N VAL A 529 7.07 -13.27 4.91
CA VAL A 529 7.47 -14.65 5.23
C VAL A 529 6.42 -15.66 4.73
N ALA A 530 5.12 -15.37 4.92
CA ALA A 530 4.03 -16.22 4.45
C ALA A 530 4.07 -16.39 2.93
N LEU A 531 4.26 -15.28 2.21
CA LEU A 531 4.34 -15.24 0.75
C LEU A 531 5.47 -16.13 0.23
N VAL A 532 6.68 -16.04 0.78
CA VAL A 532 7.80 -16.90 0.35
C VAL A 532 7.51 -18.37 0.59
N ARG A 533 6.91 -18.70 1.73
CA ARG A 533 6.55 -20.08 2.04
C ARG A 533 5.53 -20.64 1.06
N ASP A 534 4.61 -19.79 0.60
CA ASP A 534 3.61 -20.15 -0.39
C ASP A 534 4.22 -20.33 -1.79
N LEU A 535 5.03 -19.36 -2.23
CA LEU A 535 5.68 -19.38 -3.54
C LEU A 535 6.62 -20.59 -3.70
N ARG A 536 7.28 -21.03 -2.62
CA ARG A 536 8.09 -22.27 -2.62
C ARG A 536 7.28 -23.53 -2.93
N ARG A 537 5.98 -23.51 -2.69
CA ARG A 537 5.02 -24.60 -2.92
C ARG A 537 4.14 -24.33 -4.15
N ASP A 538 4.48 -23.34 -4.97
CA ASP A 538 3.75 -23.08 -6.20
C ASP A 538 3.87 -24.26 -7.18
N PRO A 539 2.81 -24.67 -7.89
CA PRO A 539 2.87 -25.75 -8.87
C PRO A 539 3.99 -25.60 -9.89
N MET A 540 4.30 -24.39 -10.37
CA MET A 540 5.42 -24.17 -11.30
C MET A 540 6.78 -24.45 -10.64
N MET A 541 6.92 -24.17 -9.34
CA MET A 541 8.16 -24.44 -8.61
C MET A 541 8.33 -25.91 -8.28
N VAL A 542 7.23 -26.58 -7.93
CA VAL A 542 7.22 -28.03 -7.72
C VAL A 542 7.47 -28.76 -9.04
N ARG A 543 6.85 -28.32 -10.15
CA ARG A 543 7.05 -28.89 -11.51
C ARG A 543 8.51 -28.86 -11.91
N LYS A 544 9.16 -27.70 -11.75
CA LYS A 544 10.57 -27.52 -12.10
C LYS A 544 11.46 -28.46 -11.29
N ARG A 545 11.26 -28.50 -9.97
CA ARG A 545 12.03 -29.39 -9.08
C ARG A 545 11.82 -30.86 -9.42
N TYR A 546 10.58 -31.27 -9.67
CA TYR A 546 10.25 -32.65 -10.02
C TYR A 546 10.89 -33.04 -11.36
N ALA A 547 10.85 -32.15 -12.36
CA ALA A 547 11.50 -32.38 -13.65
C ALA A 547 13.04 -32.50 -13.49
N GLU A 548 13.66 -31.62 -12.71
CA GLU A 548 15.10 -31.68 -12.41
C GLU A 548 15.47 -33.01 -11.70
N GLU A 549 14.74 -33.41 -10.66
CA GLU A 549 14.98 -34.66 -9.92
C GLU A 549 14.74 -35.91 -10.79
N ALA A 550 13.70 -35.89 -11.63
CA ALA A 550 13.39 -37.01 -12.54
C ALA A 550 14.46 -37.19 -13.62
N VAL A 551 14.91 -36.09 -14.23
CA VAL A 551 15.99 -36.13 -15.23
C VAL A 551 17.32 -36.54 -14.58
N ASP A 552 17.68 -35.99 -13.42
CA ASP A 552 18.91 -36.34 -12.71
C ASP A 552 18.94 -37.83 -12.33
N SER A 553 17.82 -38.34 -11.79
CA SER A 553 17.69 -39.77 -11.46
C SER A 553 17.79 -40.65 -12.71
N ALA A 554 17.16 -40.25 -13.82
CA ALA A 554 17.25 -40.97 -15.08
C ALA A 554 18.68 -41.00 -15.63
N VAL A 555 19.42 -39.88 -15.55
CA VAL A 555 20.83 -39.80 -15.95
C VAL A 555 21.71 -40.68 -15.08
N ILE A 556 21.60 -40.58 -13.75
CA ILE A 556 22.40 -41.38 -12.83
C ILE A 556 22.16 -42.87 -13.07
N HIS A 557 20.89 -43.28 -13.13
CA HIS A 557 20.53 -44.68 -13.35
C HIS A 557 21.00 -45.17 -14.73
N GLY A 558 20.73 -44.39 -15.77
CA GLY A 558 21.10 -44.71 -17.14
C GLY A 558 22.60 -44.89 -17.34
N VAL A 559 23.42 -43.96 -16.83
CA VAL A 559 24.89 -44.07 -16.88
C VAL A 559 25.39 -45.23 -16.02
N THR A 560 24.76 -45.50 -14.87
CA THR A 560 25.16 -46.62 -14.00
C THR A 560 24.91 -47.97 -14.66
N GLU A 561 23.78 -48.14 -15.36
CA GLU A 561 23.42 -49.41 -16.01
C GLU A 561 24.04 -49.58 -17.41
N HIS A 562 24.19 -48.49 -18.16
CA HIS A 562 24.52 -48.54 -19.59
C HIS A 562 25.80 -47.79 -19.97
N GLY A 563 26.48 -47.11 -19.03
CA GLY A 563 27.71 -46.37 -19.31
C GLY A 563 27.50 -45.26 -20.34
N ASP A 564 28.43 -45.12 -21.28
CA ASP A 564 28.40 -44.09 -22.33
C ASP A 564 27.33 -44.35 -23.42
N ASP A 565 26.69 -45.52 -23.43
CA ASP A 565 25.65 -45.89 -24.39
C ASP A 565 24.24 -45.40 -23.98
N PHE A 566 24.14 -44.67 -22.86
CA PHE A 566 22.88 -44.13 -22.35
C PHE A 566 22.36 -42.95 -23.18
N ILE A 567 21.06 -42.97 -23.52
CA ILE A 567 20.36 -41.90 -24.24
C ILE A 567 19.00 -41.67 -23.58
N ILE A 568 18.61 -40.41 -23.38
CA ILE A 568 17.23 -40.04 -22.99
C ILE A 568 16.41 -39.79 -24.25
N SER A 569 15.38 -40.60 -24.48
CA SER A 569 14.32 -40.31 -25.45
C SER A 569 13.06 -39.82 -24.75
N VAL A 570 12.39 -38.83 -25.35
CA VAL A 570 11.08 -38.35 -24.90
C VAL A 570 10.06 -38.82 -25.93
N GLU A 571 9.22 -39.77 -25.54
CA GLU A 571 8.16 -40.33 -26.38
C GLU A 571 6.78 -40.00 -25.80
N LYS A 572 5.80 -39.74 -26.68
CA LYS A 572 4.41 -39.54 -26.26
C LYS A 572 3.85 -40.90 -25.85
N ASP A 573 3.31 -41.00 -24.63
CA ASP A 573 2.60 -42.20 -24.20
C ASP A 573 1.41 -42.48 -25.15
N PRO A 574 1.36 -43.65 -25.81
CA PRO A 574 0.26 -44.02 -26.70
C PRO A 574 -1.10 -44.12 -26.01
N ALA A 575 -1.13 -44.28 -24.68
CA ALA A 575 -2.34 -44.33 -23.88
C ALA A 575 -2.76 -42.95 -23.31
N ALA A 576 -1.93 -41.92 -23.46
CA ALA A 576 -2.25 -40.56 -23.05
C ALA A 576 -2.97 -39.81 -24.18
N ASP A 577 -4.27 -40.08 -24.33
CA ASP A 577 -5.20 -39.22 -25.06
C ASP A 577 -6.06 -38.43 -24.06
N GLY A 578 -5.87 -37.10 -24.04
CA GLY A 578 -6.72 -36.12 -23.36
C GLY A 578 -6.10 -35.46 -22.15
#